data_AF-A0A524GNL6-F1
#
_entry.id   AF-A0A524GNL6-F1
#
_cell.length_a   1.000
_cell.length_b   1.000
_cell.length_c   1.000
_cell.angle_alpha   90.00
_cell.angle_beta   90.00
_cell.angle_gamma   90.00
#
_symmetry.space_group_name_H-M   'P 1'
#
loop_
_entity.id
_entity.type
_entity.pdbx_description
1 polymer ?
#
loop_
_entity_poly.entity_id
_entity_poly.type
_entity_poly.pdbx_seq_one_letter_code
_entity_poly.pdbx_strand_id
1 'polypeptide(L)'
;MADFAPIGNGEATPRGRIPHLTFDDFHRRALALVGDGAKVVQYFAYADGGNVKLMAVLRTDQLLAAGCDAPEAYPALTAQCEPFHLFEREIAEQFGIRPEGHPWLKMVRYHPNQRGRADVFGNDYAEEIPGRYPYYAVEGEEIHEVAVGPVHAGVIEPGHFRFNCIGERVLHLEIQLGYQHRGLERLFLEADAKRLPILAEGIAGDTAVGHSLCLAQAVEALTGIETDAGARVIRTIALELERIANHVGDLGALSGDVAFLPPANYCGRMRGDFLNMTLLMCGNRFGKGLVRPGGVRFPLTDEDRRTLNARIGELKP
;
A
#
# COMPACT_ATOMS: atom_id res chain seq x y z
N MET A 1 -8.53 4.00 32.56
CA MET A 1 -8.09 2.84 31.77
C MET A 1 -7.32 3.39 30.59
N ALA A 2 -6.15 2.85 30.25
CA ALA A 2 -5.40 3.32 29.09
C ALA A 2 -6.20 2.97 27.81
N ASP A 3 -6.28 3.92 26.89
CA ASP A 3 -7.06 3.84 25.65
C ASP A 3 -6.15 4.21 24.47
N PHE A 4 -6.57 4.02 23.22
CA PHE A 4 -5.89 4.55 22.04
C PHE A 4 -5.74 6.07 22.17
N ALA A 5 -4.57 6.59 21.81
CA ALA A 5 -4.28 8.02 21.89
C ALA A 5 -4.33 8.67 20.51
N PRO A 6 -4.76 9.94 20.42
CA PRO A 6 -4.75 10.68 19.16
C PRO A 6 -3.31 10.96 18.69
N ILE A 7 -3.12 10.87 17.37
CA ILE A 7 -1.88 11.24 16.67
C ILE A 7 -2.18 12.19 15.51
N GLY A 8 -1.23 13.05 15.17
CA GLY A 8 -1.34 13.96 14.03
C GLY A 8 -0.96 13.28 12.70
N ASN A 9 -1.57 13.72 11.61
CA ASN A 9 -1.16 13.30 10.27
C ASN A 9 0.08 14.10 9.82
N GLY A 10 1.15 13.41 9.42
CA GLY A 10 2.41 14.05 9.04
C GLY A 10 3.19 14.63 10.22
N GLU A 11 2.90 14.21 11.45
CA GLU A 11 3.56 14.66 12.68
C GLU A 11 4.36 13.52 13.33
N ALA A 12 5.49 13.87 13.95
CA ALA A 12 6.25 12.92 14.75
C ALA A 12 5.66 12.76 16.15
N THR A 13 5.36 11.52 16.55
CA THR A 13 4.89 11.19 17.89
C THR A 13 5.95 10.35 18.63
N PRO A 14 6.45 10.79 19.80
CA PRO A 14 7.34 9.97 20.62
C PRO A 14 6.68 8.64 20.98
N ARG A 15 7.40 7.52 20.83
CA ARG A 15 6.86 6.17 21.10
C ARG A 15 6.31 6.03 22.53
N GLY A 16 6.92 6.69 23.51
CA GLY A 16 6.44 6.69 24.90
C GLY A 16 5.11 7.43 25.14
N ARG A 17 4.63 8.21 24.17
CA ARG A 17 3.28 8.81 24.19
C ARG A 17 2.23 7.90 23.55
N ILE A 18 2.63 6.89 22.80
CA ILE A 18 1.71 5.89 22.26
C ILE A 18 1.38 4.91 23.40
N PRO A 19 0.09 4.76 23.75
CA PRO A 19 -0.36 3.86 24.80
C PRO A 19 0.13 2.43 24.55
N HIS A 20 0.78 1.86 25.56
CA HIS A 20 1.16 0.45 25.58
C HIS A 20 0.18 -0.31 26.48
N LEU A 21 -0.73 -1.04 25.83
CA LEU A 21 -1.85 -1.75 26.47
C LEU A 21 -1.49 -3.22 26.69
N THR A 22 -2.26 -3.89 27.55
CA THR A 22 -2.31 -5.36 27.52
C THR A 22 -2.90 -5.82 26.19
N PHE A 23 -2.57 -7.04 25.74
CA PHE A 23 -3.15 -7.56 24.50
C PHE A 23 -4.69 -7.59 24.56
N ASP A 24 -5.27 -8.05 25.68
CA ASP A 24 -6.72 -8.13 25.84
C ASP A 24 -7.41 -6.76 25.74
N ASP A 25 -6.82 -5.74 26.37
CA ASP A 25 -7.32 -4.36 26.27
C ASP A 25 -7.17 -3.80 24.85
N PHE A 26 -6.01 -4.03 24.21
CA PHE A 26 -5.74 -3.63 22.83
C PHE A 26 -6.76 -4.25 21.87
N HIS A 27 -6.92 -5.57 21.92
CA HIS A 27 -7.83 -6.34 21.07
C HIS A 27 -9.28 -5.88 21.26
N ARG A 28 -9.77 -5.86 22.51
CA ARG A 28 -11.13 -5.43 22.83
C ARG A 28 -11.39 -3.99 22.37
N ARG A 29 -10.43 -3.09 22.60
CA ARG A 29 -10.62 -1.67 22.28
C ARG A 29 -10.54 -1.39 20.79
N ALA A 30 -9.64 -2.04 20.08
CA ALA A 30 -9.57 -1.97 18.62
C ALA A 30 -10.90 -2.41 18.00
N LEU A 31 -11.45 -3.55 18.44
CA LEU A 31 -12.74 -4.06 17.98
C LEU A 31 -13.93 -3.15 18.35
N ALA A 32 -13.92 -2.57 19.55
CA ALA A 32 -14.95 -1.61 19.94
C ALA A 32 -14.92 -0.36 19.03
N LEU A 33 -13.74 0.21 18.78
CA LEU A 33 -13.59 1.40 17.94
C LEU A 33 -14.05 1.15 16.50
N VAL A 34 -13.67 0.03 15.89
CA VAL A 34 -14.12 -0.32 14.53
C VAL A 34 -15.61 -0.68 14.50
N GLY A 35 -16.14 -1.29 15.58
CA GLY A 35 -17.57 -1.53 15.78
C GLY A 35 -18.38 -0.22 15.83
N ASP A 36 -17.78 0.84 16.38
CA ASP A 36 -18.34 2.20 16.42
C ASP A 36 -18.09 2.99 15.12
N GLY A 37 -17.53 2.35 14.08
CA GLY A 37 -17.36 2.92 12.74
C GLY A 37 -15.96 3.42 12.40
N ALA A 38 -14.97 3.28 13.30
CA ALA A 38 -13.58 3.59 12.97
C ALA A 38 -13.06 2.71 11.82
N LYS A 39 -12.12 3.25 11.05
CA LYS A 39 -11.47 2.53 9.94
C LYS A 39 -10.08 2.07 10.33
N VAL A 40 -9.71 0.85 9.97
CA VAL A 40 -8.34 0.34 10.13
C VAL A 40 -7.46 1.03 9.09
N VAL A 41 -6.46 1.80 9.56
CA VAL A 41 -5.49 2.47 8.68
C VAL A 41 -4.25 1.62 8.53
N GLN A 42 -3.72 1.14 9.66
CA GLN A 42 -2.54 0.29 9.73
C GLN A 42 -2.67 -0.67 10.90
N TYR A 43 -2.19 -1.90 10.71
CA TYR A 43 -2.00 -2.87 11.78
C TYR A 43 -0.77 -3.70 11.44
N PHE A 44 0.28 -3.61 12.25
CA PHE A 44 1.56 -4.25 11.94
C PHE A 44 2.29 -4.69 13.20
N ALA A 45 3.22 -5.60 13.00
CA ALA A 45 4.15 -6.06 14.03
C ALA A 45 5.54 -5.48 13.77
N TYR A 46 6.32 -5.31 14.83
CA TYR A 46 7.71 -4.86 14.73
C TYR A 46 8.54 -5.33 15.92
N ALA A 47 9.86 -5.46 15.72
CA ALA A 47 10.78 -5.85 16.77
C ALA A 47 11.26 -4.63 17.60
N ASP A 48 11.29 -4.77 18.92
CA ASP A 48 11.73 -3.73 19.85
C ASP A 48 12.33 -4.35 21.11
N GLY A 49 13.63 -4.15 21.34
CA GLY A 49 14.31 -4.66 22.54
C GLY A 49 14.29 -6.18 22.68
N GLY A 50 14.25 -6.93 21.57
CA GLY A 50 14.18 -8.40 21.55
C GLY A 50 12.76 -8.97 21.63
N ASN A 51 11.75 -8.13 21.88
CA ASN A 51 10.35 -8.52 21.85
C ASN A 51 9.70 -8.12 20.52
N VAL A 52 8.63 -8.81 20.14
CA VAL A 52 7.77 -8.38 19.04
C VAL A 52 6.59 -7.63 19.64
N LYS A 53 6.22 -6.49 19.03
CA LYS A 53 5.11 -5.65 19.45
C LYS A 53 4.11 -5.50 18.32
N LEU A 54 2.85 -5.33 18.67
CA LEU A 54 1.78 -4.97 17.74
C LEU A 54 1.49 -3.47 17.85
N MET A 55 1.12 -2.86 16.74
CA MET A 55 0.62 -1.49 16.69
C MET A 55 -0.56 -1.41 15.73
N ALA A 56 -1.63 -0.74 16.16
CA ALA A 56 -2.73 -0.37 15.30
C ALA A 56 -2.86 1.13 15.22
N VAL A 57 -3.15 1.63 14.02
CA VAL A 57 -3.62 2.99 13.75
C VAL A 57 -5.03 2.88 13.18
N LEU A 58 -5.98 3.47 13.89
CA LEU A 58 -7.39 3.53 13.52
C LEU A 58 -7.79 4.97 13.22
N ARG A 59 -8.83 5.16 12.41
CA ARG A 59 -9.32 6.49 12.02
C ARG A 59 -10.79 6.67 12.33
N THR A 60 -11.10 7.68 13.13
CA THR A 60 -12.45 8.25 13.32
C THR A 60 -12.53 9.58 12.56
N ASP A 61 -12.86 10.66 13.25
CA ASP A 61 -12.55 12.06 12.90
C ASP A 61 -11.05 12.40 13.07
N GLN A 62 -10.31 11.59 13.83
CA GLN A 62 -8.87 11.73 14.07
C GLN A 62 -8.16 10.38 13.88
N LEU A 63 -6.83 10.41 13.83
CA LEU A 63 -6.01 9.20 13.86
C LEU A 63 -5.76 8.81 15.32
N LEU A 64 -5.95 7.53 15.63
CA LEU A 64 -5.82 6.95 16.96
C LEU A 64 -4.79 5.81 16.90
N ALA A 65 -3.85 5.77 17.84
CA ALA A 65 -2.83 4.73 17.89
C ALA A 65 -2.72 4.11 19.29
N ALA A 66 -2.46 2.81 19.31
CA ALA A 66 -2.03 2.07 20.48
C ALA A 66 -1.10 0.92 20.05
N GLY A 67 -0.33 0.40 20.99
CA GLY A 67 0.39 -0.84 20.81
C GLY A 67 0.28 -1.75 22.02
N CYS A 68 0.73 -2.98 21.85
CA CYS A 68 0.88 -3.97 22.92
C CYS A 68 2.08 -4.89 22.60
N ASP A 69 2.52 -5.67 23.58
CA ASP A 69 3.41 -6.79 23.30
C ASP A 69 2.67 -7.86 22.50
N ALA A 70 3.32 -8.40 21.47
CA ALA A 70 2.72 -9.39 20.59
C ALA A 70 2.80 -10.77 21.25
N PRO A 71 1.66 -11.46 21.47
CA PRO A 71 1.69 -12.86 21.87
C PRO A 71 2.13 -13.74 20.68
N GLU A 72 2.48 -15.00 20.94
CA GLU A 72 2.84 -15.96 19.87
C GLU A 72 1.62 -16.44 19.06
N ALA A 73 0.45 -16.39 19.67
CA ALA A 73 -0.84 -16.61 19.04
C ALA A 73 -1.90 -15.73 19.71
N TYR A 74 -2.92 -15.33 18.97
CA TYR A 74 -4.00 -14.50 19.50
C TYR A 74 -5.32 -14.69 18.75
N PRO A 75 -6.48 -14.43 19.38
CA PRO A 75 -7.77 -14.41 18.68
C PRO A 75 -7.78 -13.37 17.54
N ALA A 76 -8.04 -13.81 16.32
CA ALA A 76 -8.02 -12.96 15.14
C ALA A 76 -9.05 -11.83 15.23
N LEU A 77 -8.61 -10.59 15.01
CA LEU A 77 -9.49 -9.43 14.82
C LEU A 77 -10.31 -9.58 13.52
N THR A 78 -9.76 -10.24 12.50
CA THR A 78 -10.44 -10.46 11.20
C THR A 78 -11.76 -11.19 11.33
N ALA A 79 -11.89 -12.09 12.31
CA ALA A 79 -13.12 -12.83 12.56
C ALA A 79 -14.30 -11.90 12.92
N GLN A 80 -14.03 -10.71 13.42
CA GLN A 80 -15.03 -9.70 13.78
C GLN A 80 -14.97 -8.44 12.91
N CYS A 81 -13.85 -8.19 12.24
CA CYS A 81 -13.63 -7.00 11.41
C CYS A 81 -12.70 -7.34 10.23
N GLU A 82 -13.30 -7.60 9.06
CA GLU A 82 -12.61 -8.00 7.82
C GLU A 82 -11.40 -7.13 7.43
N PRO A 83 -11.40 -5.79 7.59
CA PRO A 83 -10.24 -4.96 7.25
C PRO A 83 -8.90 -5.33 7.91
N PHE A 84 -8.90 -6.14 8.98
CA PHE A 84 -7.67 -6.65 9.58
C PHE A 84 -7.02 -7.82 8.80
N HIS A 85 -7.71 -8.41 7.81
CA HIS A 85 -7.32 -9.70 7.21
C HIS A 85 -5.94 -9.71 6.55
N LEU A 86 -5.62 -8.71 5.73
CA LEU A 86 -4.31 -8.64 5.07
C LEU A 86 -3.19 -8.35 6.07
N PHE A 87 -3.45 -7.48 7.05
CA PHE A 87 -2.51 -7.15 8.11
C PHE A 87 -2.19 -8.37 8.99
N GLU A 88 -3.20 -9.15 9.39
CA GLU A 88 -3.02 -10.36 10.19
C GLU A 88 -2.26 -11.45 9.43
N ARG A 89 -2.58 -11.64 8.14
CA ARG A 89 -1.84 -12.57 7.28
C ARG A 89 -0.38 -12.15 7.11
N GLU A 90 -0.13 -10.85 6.95
CA GLU A 90 1.22 -10.29 6.88
C GLU A 90 2.00 -10.46 8.18
N ILE A 91 1.40 -10.17 9.34
CA ILE A 91 2.02 -10.37 10.65
C ILE A 91 2.37 -11.85 10.84
N ALA A 92 1.47 -12.75 10.44
CA ALA A 92 1.68 -14.18 10.53
C ALA A 92 2.83 -14.64 9.62
N GLU A 93 2.93 -14.08 8.42
CA GLU A 93 4.00 -14.36 7.46
C GLU A 93 5.35 -13.78 7.90
N GLN A 94 5.39 -12.51 8.32
CA GLN A 94 6.63 -11.82 8.68
C GLN A 94 7.18 -12.23 10.04
N PHE A 95 6.32 -12.53 11.01
CA PHE A 95 6.72 -12.75 12.41
C PHE A 95 6.33 -14.14 12.94
N GLY A 96 5.70 -15.00 12.15
CA GLY A 96 5.30 -16.33 12.59
C GLY A 96 4.29 -16.31 13.74
N ILE A 97 3.54 -15.21 13.91
CA ILE A 97 2.54 -15.06 14.97
C ILE A 97 1.18 -15.54 14.44
N ARG A 98 0.50 -16.44 15.15
CA ARG A 98 -0.74 -17.05 14.64
C ARG A 98 -2.00 -16.27 15.07
N PRO A 99 -2.77 -15.67 14.15
CA PRO A 99 -4.11 -15.18 14.42
C PRO A 99 -5.10 -16.37 14.43
N GLU A 100 -5.43 -16.87 15.61
CA GLU A 100 -6.34 -17.99 15.83
C GLU A 100 -7.76 -17.64 15.39
N GLY A 101 -8.40 -18.55 14.65
CA GLY A 101 -9.74 -18.33 14.11
C GLY A 101 -9.79 -17.40 12.89
N HIS A 102 -8.65 -17.00 12.31
CA HIS A 102 -8.63 -16.21 11.08
C HIS A 102 -9.28 -17.00 9.92
N PRO A 103 -10.35 -16.48 9.28
CA PRO A 103 -11.18 -17.24 8.34
C PRO A 103 -10.48 -17.59 7.02
N TRP A 104 -9.44 -16.84 6.66
CA TRP A 104 -8.71 -17.00 5.39
C TRP A 104 -7.18 -16.95 5.56
N LEU A 105 -6.65 -17.70 6.52
CA LEU A 105 -5.23 -17.65 6.87
C LEU A 105 -4.36 -18.35 5.81
N LYS A 106 -3.96 -17.59 4.80
CA LYS A 106 -3.08 -18.03 3.69
C LYS A 106 -1.94 -17.03 3.52
N MET A 107 -0.79 -17.48 3.01
CA MET A 107 0.36 -16.59 2.79
C MET A 107 0.03 -15.46 1.80
N VAL A 108 0.77 -14.35 1.88
CA VAL A 108 0.60 -13.19 0.98
C VAL A 108 1.77 -13.09 0.01
N ARG A 109 3.02 -13.21 0.46
CA ARG A 109 4.23 -12.80 -0.31
C ARG A 109 5.24 -13.92 -0.56
N TYR A 110 5.07 -15.07 0.10
CA TYR A 110 5.97 -16.21 0.11
C TYR A 110 7.43 -15.85 0.46
N HIS A 111 7.70 -15.50 1.72
CA HIS A 111 9.07 -15.32 2.21
C HIS A 111 9.26 -15.94 3.60
N PRO A 112 10.49 -16.35 3.97
CA PRO A 112 10.78 -16.80 5.33
C PRO A 112 10.51 -15.68 6.33
N ASN A 113 9.95 -16.03 7.49
CA ASN A 113 9.71 -15.05 8.56
C ASN A 113 11.03 -14.48 9.09
N GLN A 114 10.96 -13.28 9.63
CA GLN A 114 12.09 -12.49 10.10
C GLN A 114 12.69 -13.00 11.42
N ARG A 115 12.05 -13.98 12.07
CA ARG A 115 12.45 -14.53 13.38
C ARG A 115 13.21 -15.86 13.28
N GLY A 116 13.37 -16.41 12.07
CA GLY A 116 13.98 -17.73 11.86
C GLY A 116 13.21 -18.88 12.53
N ARG A 117 11.89 -18.73 12.71
CA ARG A 117 11.02 -19.76 13.28
C ARG A 117 10.35 -20.58 12.19
N ALA A 118 9.67 -21.67 12.56
CA ALA A 118 8.71 -22.28 11.65
C ALA A 118 7.60 -21.28 11.32
N ASP A 119 7.21 -21.16 10.05
CA ASP A 119 6.09 -20.32 9.67
C ASP A 119 4.75 -20.97 10.04
N VAL A 120 3.67 -20.17 10.03
CA VAL A 120 2.34 -20.63 10.44
C VAL A 120 1.58 -21.42 9.36
N PHE A 121 2.10 -21.44 8.13
CA PHE A 121 1.48 -22.02 6.93
C PHE A 121 2.08 -23.40 6.59
N GLY A 122 3.24 -23.75 7.16
CA GLY A 122 3.98 -24.97 6.88
C GLY A 122 4.70 -24.94 5.53
N ASN A 123 5.20 -23.79 5.09
CA ASN A 123 5.87 -23.67 3.79
C ASN A 123 7.27 -24.30 3.82
N ASP A 124 7.72 -24.79 2.65
CA ASP A 124 9.11 -25.17 2.41
C ASP A 124 9.79 -24.13 1.50
N TYR A 125 10.57 -23.23 2.11
CA TYR A 125 11.28 -22.18 1.39
C TYR A 125 12.48 -22.68 0.56
N ALA A 126 12.78 -23.99 0.56
CA ALA A 126 13.72 -24.59 -0.37
C ALA A 126 13.11 -24.78 -1.77
N GLU A 127 11.78 -24.81 -1.89
CA GLU A 127 11.08 -24.84 -3.17
C GLU A 127 10.89 -23.42 -3.74
N GLU A 128 11.01 -23.25 -5.05
CA GLU A 128 10.56 -22.03 -5.73
C GLU A 128 9.06 -21.82 -5.49
N ILE A 129 8.61 -20.56 -5.39
CA ILE A 129 7.22 -20.17 -5.00
C ILE A 129 6.21 -21.20 -5.53
N PRO A 130 5.70 -22.10 -4.67
CA PRO A 130 4.97 -23.24 -5.13
C PRO A 130 3.71 -22.76 -5.83
N GLY A 131 3.44 -23.30 -7.02
CA GLY A 131 2.10 -23.25 -7.60
C GLY A 131 1.04 -23.96 -6.74
N ARG A 132 1.45 -24.58 -5.62
CA ARG A 132 0.61 -25.19 -4.60
C ARG A 132 0.13 -24.15 -3.60
N TYR A 133 -0.71 -23.23 -4.06
CA TYR A 133 -1.52 -22.40 -3.18
C TYR A 133 -2.85 -23.14 -2.93
N PRO A 134 -3.32 -23.28 -1.67
CA PRO A 134 -4.56 -24.00 -1.35
C PRO A 134 -5.76 -23.12 -1.71
N TYR A 135 -6.08 -23.02 -3.00
CA TYR A 135 -7.24 -22.27 -3.45
C TYR A 135 -8.53 -22.84 -2.88
N TYR A 136 -9.47 -21.95 -2.58
CA TYR A 136 -10.83 -22.35 -2.26
C TYR A 136 -11.48 -22.98 -3.50
N ALA A 137 -12.07 -24.15 -3.31
CA ALA A 137 -12.77 -24.89 -4.34
C ALA A 137 -14.26 -25.00 -3.98
N VAL A 138 -15.12 -24.88 -4.98
CA VAL A 138 -16.56 -25.16 -4.88
C VAL A 138 -16.82 -26.54 -5.46
N GLU A 139 -17.50 -27.40 -4.70
CA GLU A 139 -17.86 -28.75 -5.16
C GLU A 139 -19.16 -28.73 -5.99
N GLY A 140 -19.22 -29.52 -7.05
CA GLY A 140 -20.42 -29.76 -7.85
C GLY A 140 -20.08 -30.27 -9.26
N GLU A 141 -21.01 -31.02 -9.87
CA GLU A 141 -20.79 -31.68 -11.17
C GLU A 141 -20.57 -30.67 -12.31
N GLU A 142 -21.22 -29.51 -12.25
CA GLU A 142 -21.13 -28.44 -13.26
C GLU A 142 -20.12 -27.34 -12.90
N ILE A 143 -19.38 -27.51 -11.80
CA ILE A 143 -18.38 -26.53 -11.37
C ILE A 143 -17.09 -26.72 -12.17
N HIS A 144 -16.55 -25.61 -12.66
CA HIS A 144 -15.22 -25.59 -13.25
C HIS A 144 -14.43 -24.39 -12.74
N GLU A 145 -13.11 -24.54 -12.76
CA GLU A 145 -12.18 -23.49 -12.36
C GLU A 145 -11.58 -22.81 -13.57
N VAL A 146 -11.51 -21.48 -13.52
CA VAL A 146 -10.76 -20.68 -14.50
C VAL A 146 -9.62 -19.98 -13.79
N ALA A 147 -8.41 -20.09 -14.35
CA ALA A 147 -7.21 -19.49 -13.81
C ALA A 147 -6.71 -18.37 -14.74
N VAL A 148 -6.42 -17.20 -14.17
CA VAL A 148 -5.83 -16.07 -14.89
C VAL A 148 -4.60 -15.58 -14.13
N GLY A 149 -3.48 -15.38 -14.83
CA GLY A 149 -2.20 -15.01 -14.22
C GLY A 149 -1.35 -16.20 -13.73
N PRO A 150 -0.18 -15.97 -13.13
CA PRO A 150 0.36 -14.68 -12.72
C PRO A 150 0.92 -13.85 -13.89
N VAL A 151 1.06 -14.46 -15.07
CA VAL A 151 1.46 -13.80 -16.32
C VAL A 151 0.23 -13.71 -17.23
N HIS A 152 -0.16 -12.48 -17.58
CA HIS A 152 -1.26 -12.22 -18.52
C HIS A 152 -0.83 -11.17 -19.55
N ALA A 153 -1.46 -11.18 -20.73
CA ALA A 153 -1.17 -10.21 -21.78
C ALA A 153 -1.78 -8.84 -21.40
N GLY A 154 -0.95 -7.95 -20.86
CA GLY A 154 -1.35 -6.60 -20.43
C GLY A 154 -0.38 -6.04 -19.38
N VAL A 155 -0.51 -4.76 -19.05
CA VAL A 155 0.19 -4.15 -17.91
C VAL A 155 -0.78 -4.09 -16.74
N ILE A 156 -0.85 -5.16 -15.96
CA ILE A 156 -1.63 -5.26 -14.71
C ILE A 156 -0.72 -5.69 -13.55
N GLU A 157 -1.17 -5.50 -12.31
CA GLU A 157 -0.45 -5.97 -11.12
C GLU A 157 -0.25 -7.50 -11.19
N PRO A 158 0.97 -8.01 -10.95
CA PRO A 158 1.22 -9.45 -10.90
C PRO A 158 0.37 -10.14 -9.82
N GLY A 159 -0.60 -10.93 -10.26
CA GLY A 159 -1.51 -11.67 -9.40
C GLY A 159 -2.09 -12.89 -10.10
N HIS A 160 -2.44 -13.91 -9.33
CA HIS A 160 -3.19 -15.06 -9.80
C HIS A 160 -4.64 -14.96 -9.32
N PHE A 161 -5.56 -15.12 -10.26
CA PHE A 161 -7.01 -15.00 -10.05
C PHE A 161 -7.63 -16.37 -10.32
N ARG A 162 -8.19 -16.98 -9.28
CA ARG A 162 -8.86 -18.27 -9.35
C ARG A 162 -10.36 -18.08 -9.26
N PHE A 163 -11.05 -18.34 -10.35
CA PHE A 163 -12.50 -18.29 -10.44
C PHE A 163 -13.07 -19.69 -10.27
N ASN A 164 -14.09 -19.83 -9.40
CA ASN A 164 -14.98 -20.98 -9.37
C ASN A 164 -16.27 -20.59 -10.09
N CYS A 165 -16.63 -21.30 -11.16
CA CYS A 165 -17.71 -20.93 -12.07
C CYS A 165 -18.72 -22.07 -12.27
N ILE A 166 -19.97 -21.68 -12.53
CA ILE A 166 -21.01 -22.56 -13.09
C ILE A 166 -21.53 -21.92 -14.38
N GLY A 167 -21.21 -22.53 -15.52
CA GLY A 167 -21.33 -21.84 -16.81
C GLY A 167 -20.61 -20.49 -16.79
N GLU A 168 -21.32 -19.41 -17.10
CA GLU A 168 -20.76 -18.04 -17.08
C GLU A 168 -20.85 -17.34 -15.70
N ARG A 169 -21.49 -17.98 -14.71
CA ARG A 169 -21.68 -17.38 -13.39
C ARG A 169 -20.47 -17.65 -12.50
N VAL A 170 -19.76 -16.59 -12.13
CA VAL A 170 -18.71 -16.65 -11.09
C VAL A 170 -19.36 -16.81 -9.72
N LEU A 171 -19.03 -17.90 -9.02
CA LEU A 171 -19.45 -18.17 -7.65
C LEU A 171 -18.48 -17.63 -6.62
N HIS A 172 -17.18 -17.70 -6.93
CA HIS A 172 -16.12 -17.22 -6.07
C HIS A 172 -14.90 -16.79 -6.90
N LEU A 173 -14.28 -15.67 -6.53
CA LEU A 173 -12.98 -15.24 -7.03
C LEU A 173 -12.01 -15.17 -5.86
N GLU A 174 -10.98 -16.02 -5.88
CA GLU A 174 -9.85 -15.87 -4.99
C GLU A 174 -8.69 -15.17 -5.71
N ILE A 175 -8.19 -14.09 -5.11
CA ILE A 175 -7.06 -13.31 -5.62
C ILE A 175 -5.83 -13.61 -4.77
N GLN A 176 -4.81 -14.17 -5.40
CA GLN A 176 -3.48 -14.35 -4.83
C GLN A 176 -2.55 -13.27 -5.40
N LEU A 177 -2.09 -12.39 -4.52
CA LEU A 177 -1.11 -11.33 -4.83
C LEU A 177 0.29 -11.74 -4.36
N GLY A 178 1.21 -10.78 -4.29
CA GLY A 178 2.54 -10.96 -3.70
C GLY A 178 3.64 -11.40 -4.65
N TYR A 179 3.32 -11.70 -5.92
CA TYR A 179 4.30 -12.04 -6.95
C TYR A 179 5.31 -10.92 -7.23
N GLN A 180 4.97 -9.66 -6.92
CA GLN A 180 5.86 -8.51 -7.04
C GLN A 180 6.60 -8.16 -5.73
N HIS A 181 6.63 -9.05 -4.74
CA HIS A 181 7.32 -8.79 -3.48
C HIS A 181 8.83 -8.56 -3.70
N ARG A 182 9.31 -7.38 -3.32
CA ARG A 182 10.71 -6.93 -3.51
C ARG A 182 11.47 -6.72 -2.20
N GLY A 183 10.89 -7.11 -1.04
CA GLY A 183 11.51 -6.91 0.27
C GLY A 183 11.73 -5.45 0.65
N LEU A 184 10.89 -4.53 0.15
CA LEU A 184 11.17 -3.10 0.20
C LEU A 184 11.25 -2.53 1.62
N GLU A 185 10.38 -2.97 2.53
CA GLU A 185 10.41 -2.56 3.95
C GLU A 185 11.74 -2.89 4.62
N ARG A 186 12.28 -4.10 4.37
CA ARG A 186 13.60 -4.50 4.85
C ARG A 186 14.70 -3.68 4.20
N LEU A 187 14.60 -3.40 2.89
CA LEU A 187 15.55 -2.53 2.19
C LEU A 187 15.57 -1.11 2.77
N PHE A 188 14.44 -0.57 3.26
CA PHE A 188 14.42 0.73 3.94
C PHE A 188 15.23 0.74 5.25
N LEU A 189 15.35 -0.40 5.94
CA LEU A 189 16.13 -0.53 7.18
C LEU A 189 17.63 -0.71 6.90
N GLU A 190 17.98 -1.38 5.81
CA GLU A 190 19.37 -1.76 5.49
C GLU A 190 20.07 -0.79 4.54
N ALA A 191 19.32 -0.05 3.72
CA ALA A 191 19.90 0.84 2.72
C ALA A 191 20.44 2.16 3.33
N ASP A 192 21.50 2.69 2.71
CA ASP A 192 21.99 4.02 3.03
C ASP A 192 20.89 5.07 2.91
N ALA A 193 20.88 6.06 3.82
CA ALA A 193 19.91 7.15 3.84
C ALA A 193 19.74 7.87 2.48
N LYS A 194 20.83 7.99 1.71
CA LYS A 194 20.83 8.61 0.37
C LYS A 194 20.05 7.81 -0.69
N ARG A 195 19.81 6.51 -0.45
CA ARG A 195 19.06 5.62 -1.35
C ARG A 195 17.58 5.56 -1.04
N LEU A 196 17.14 6.00 0.15
CA LEU A 196 15.73 5.92 0.55
C LEU A 196 14.77 6.62 -0.43
N PRO A 197 15.08 7.83 -0.97
CA PRO A 197 14.21 8.44 -1.97
C PRO A 197 14.06 7.61 -3.24
N ILE A 198 15.10 6.89 -3.66
CA ILE A 198 15.08 6.02 -4.84
C ILE A 198 14.19 4.80 -4.59
N LEU A 199 14.23 4.26 -3.36
CA LEU A 199 13.33 3.17 -2.96
C LEU A 199 11.87 3.63 -2.95
N ALA A 200 11.57 4.81 -2.39
CA ALA A 200 10.22 5.35 -2.34
C ALA A 200 9.63 5.59 -3.74
N GLU A 201 10.39 6.18 -4.66
CA GLU A 201 10.00 6.35 -6.07
C GLU A 201 9.74 5.03 -6.82
N GLY A 202 10.23 3.92 -6.25
CA GLY A 202 10.10 2.58 -6.82
C GLY A 202 8.97 1.76 -6.22
N ILE A 203 8.22 2.23 -5.21
CA ILE A 203 7.16 1.45 -4.56
C ILE A 203 6.06 1.10 -5.56
N ALA A 204 5.47 2.10 -6.20
CA ALA A 204 4.45 1.94 -7.25
C ALA A 204 4.93 2.57 -8.56
N GLY A 205 4.61 1.93 -9.68
CA GLY A 205 5.11 2.32 -11.01
C GLY A 205 4.55 3.65 -11.54
N ASP A 206 3.39 4.06 -11.04
CA ASP A 206 2.59 5.20 -11.48
C ASP A 206 2.37 6.27 -10.38
N THR A 207 2.89 6.04 -9.16
CA THR A 207 2.65 6.88 -7.98
C THR A 207 3.97 7.26 -7.29
N ALA A 208 4.97 7.66 -8.08
CA ALA A 208 6.30 7.95 -7.56
C ALA A 208 6.35 9.26 -6.75
N VAL A 209 5.60 10.29 -7.14
CA VAL A 209 5.52 11.57 -6.42
C VAL A 209 4.85 11.37 -5.06
N GLY A 210 3.71 10.67 -5.02
CA GLY A 210 2.99 10.36 -3.77
C GLY A 210 3.85 9.62 -2.76
N HIS A 211 4.54 8.55 -3.19
CA HIS A 211 5.44 7.80 -2.30
C HIS A 211 6.66 8.62 -1.87
N SER A 212 7.25 9.40 -2.78
CA SER A 212 8.37 10.29 -2.44
C SER A 212 7.98 11.37 -1.44
N LEU A 213 6.77 11.92 -1.57
CA LEU A 213 6.23 12.92 -0.65
C LEU A 213 5.99 12.32 0.73
N CYS A 214 5.41 11.12 0.81
CA CYS A 214 5.22 10.42 2.08
C CYS A 214 6.54 10.21 2.82
N LEU A 215 7.58 9.72 2.13
CA LEU A 215 8.92 9.57 2.71
C LEU A 215 9.49 10.94 3.15
N ALA A 216 9.42 11.95 2.28
CA ALA A 216 9.97 13.27 2.57
C ALA A 216 9.31 13.89 3.81
N GLN A 217 7.99 13.83 3.91
CA GLN A 217 7.23 14.32 5.06
C GLN A 217 7.55 13.54 6.34
N ALA A 218 7.71 12.22 6.27
CA ALA A 218 8.11 11.43 7.42
C ALA A 218 9.49 11.84 7.95
N VAL A 219 10.46 12.05 7.06
CA VAL A 219 11.81 12.51 7.43
C VAL A 219 11.77 13.94 7.98
N GLU A 220 11.04 14.84 7.32
CA GLU A 220 10.86 16.23 7.75
C GLU A 220 10.25 16.32 9.15
N ALA A 221 9.17 15.58 9.40
CA ALA A 221 8.51 15.53 10.70
C ALA A 221 9.42 14.99 11.81
N LEU A 222 10.20 13.93 11.53
CA LEU A 222 11.13 13.34 12.50
C LEU A 222 12.34 14.21 12.80
N THR A 223 12.75 15.06 11.86
CA THR A 223 13.94 15.92 11.97
C THR A 223 13.62 17.37 12.34
N GLY A 224 12.34 17.77 12.30
CA GLY A 224 11.92 19.15 12.50
C GLY A 224 12.32 20.08 11.35
N ILE A 225 12.60 19.53 10.15
CA ILE A 225 12.93 20.34 8.97
C ILE A 225 11.65 20.88 8.36
N GLU A 226 11.54 22.20 8.29
CA GLU A 226 10.44 22.89 7.60
C GLU A 226 10.76 23.07 6.12
N THR A 227 9.84 22.64 5.25
CA THR A 227 9.95 22.84 3.80
C THR A 227 9.45 24.23 3.41
N ASP A 228 10.19 24.92 2.53
CA ASP A 228 9.79 26.26 2.06
C ASP A 228 8.46 26.26 1.29
N ALA A 229 7.79 27.42 1.26
CA ALA A 229 6.47 27.56 0.65
C ALA A 229 6.48 27.26 -0.86
N GLY A 230 7.56 27.59 -1.57
CA GLY A 230 7.70 27.33 -3.00
C GLY A 230 7.79 25.83 -3.28
N ALA A 231 8.63 25.10 -2.54
CA ALA A 231 8.73 23.65 -2.65
C ALA A 231 7.41 22.95 -2.32
N ARG A 232 6.64 23.44 -1.33
CA ARG A 232 5.29 22.92 -1.04
C ARG A 232 4.34 23.08 -2.22
N VAL A 233 4.33 24.25 -2.87
CA VAL A 233 3.51 24.49 -4.07
C VAL A 233 3.92 23.55 -5.21
N ILE A 234 5.22 23.39 -5.47
CA ILE A 234 5.73 22.51 -6.52
C ILE A 234 5.34 21.05 -6.25
N ARG A 235 5.47 20.59 -5.00
CA ARG A 235 5.02 19.25 -4.56
C ARG A 235 3.53 19.04 -4.80
N THR A 236 2.69 20.03 -4.46
CA THR A 236 1.24 19.96 -4.69
C THR A 236 0.93 19.87 -6.19
N ILE A 237 1.55 20.71 -7.03
CA ILE A 237 1.33 20.65 -8.49
C ILE A 237 1.70 19.27 -9.04
N ALA A 238 2.87 18.75 -8.65
CA ALA A 238 3.32 17.43 -9.11
C ALA A 238 2.39 16.30 -8.65
N LEU A 239 1.92 16.35 -7.39
CA LEU A 239 1.00 15.36 -6.85
C LEU A 239 -0.35 15.37 -7.59
N GLU A 240 -0.87 16.55 -7.93
CA GLU A 240 -2.14 16.66 -8.66
C GLU A 240 -2.00 16.30 -10.14
N LEU A 241 -0.84 16.56 -10.76
CA LEU A 241 -0.55 16.04 -12.11
C LEU A 241 -0.48 14.51 -12.13
N GLU A 242 0.17 13.90 -11.14
CA GLU A 242 0.22 12.44 -10.97
C GLU A 242 -1.20 11.86 -10.75
N ARG A 243 -1.98 12.47 -9.85
CA ARG A 243 -3.37 12.06 -9.57
C ARG A 243 -4.23 12.08 -10.84
N ILE A 244 -4.18 13.17 -11.59
CA ILE A 244 -5.00 13.31 -12.81
C ILE A 244 -4.51 12.35 -13.90
N ALA A 245 -3.20 12.16 -14.06
CA ALA A 245 -2.63 11.19 -15.00
C ALA A 245 -3.10 9.76 -14.69
N ASN A 246 -3.18 9.39 -13.41
CA ASN A 246 -3.67 8.08 -12.97
C ASN A 246 -5.17 7.95 -13.22
N HIS A 247 -6.00 8.88 -12.76
CA HIS A 247 -7.45 8.82 -12.97
C HIS A 247 -7.86 8.80 -14.45
N VAL A 248 -7.24 9.64 -15.28
CA VAL A 248 -7.50 9.65 -16.73
C VAL A 248 -7.00 8.34 -17.36
N GLY A 249 -5.86 7.82 -16.90
CA GLY A 249 -5.38 6.50 -17.28
C GLY A 249 -6.39 5.39 -16.98
N ASP A 250 -6.92 5.37 -15.76
CA ASP A 250 -7.89 4.37 -15.28
C ASP A 250 -9.19 4.43 -16.08
N LEU A 251 -9.71 5.63 -16.38
CA LEU A 251 -10.87 5.79 -17.25
C LEU A 251 -10.62 5.24 -18.66
N GLY A 252 -9.41 5.42 -19.17
CA GLY A 252 -8.98 4.84 -20.44
C GLY A 252 -8.89 3.31 -20.38
N ALA A 253 -8.34 2.77 -19.30
CA ALA A 253 -8.24 1.32 -19.07
C ALA A 253 -9.62 0.66 -18.95
N LEU A 254 -10.51 1.22 -18.13
CA LEU A 254 -11.91 0.78 -18.00
C LEU A 254 -12.65 0.76 -19.34
N SER A 255 -12.39 1.77 -20.19
CA SER A 255 -12.94 1.80 -21.55
C SER A 255 -12.36 0.68 -22.42
N GLY A 256 -11.06 0.41 -22.31
CA GLY A 256 -10.38 -0.70 -22.98
C GLY A 256 -10.91 -2.07 -22.56
N ASP A 257 -11.22 -2.25 -21.27
CA ASP A 257 -11.72 -3.52 -20.70
C ASP A 257 -13.08 -3.93 -21.27
N VAL A 258 -13.89 -2.96 -21.72
CA VAL A 258 -15.17 -3.19 -22.43
C VAL A 258 -15.05 -3.07 -23.94
N ALA A 259 -13.82 -3.13 -24.47
CA ALA A 259 -13.49 -3.00 -25.90
C ALA A 259 -13.91 -1.66 -26.53
N PHE A 260 -14.09 -0.60 -25.74
CA PHE A 260 -14.48 0.73 -26.23
C PHE A 260 -13.25 1.61 -26.53
N LEU A 261 -12.67 1.41 -27.71
CA LEU A 261 -11.38 2.00 -28.10
C LEU A 261 -11.35 3.55 -28.23
N PRO A 262 -12.38 4.25 -28.76
CA PRO A 262 -12.32 5.70 -28.89
C PRO A 262 -12.04 6.46 -27.57
N PRO A 263 -12.80 6.24 -26.46
CA PRO A 263 -12.48 6.88 -25.18
C PRO A 263 -11.17 6.38 -24.58
N ALA A 264 -10.80 5.10 -24.77
CA ALA A 264 -9.51 4.57 -24.32
C ALA A 264 -8.33 5.35 -24.94
N ASN A 265 -8.37 5.57 -26.25
CA ASN A 265 -7.35 6.33 -26.98
C ASN A 265 -7.35 7.82 -26.61
N TYR A 266 -8.52 8.43 -26.45
CA TYR A 266 -8.64 9.84 -26.07
C TYR A 266 -8.08 10.08 -24.65
N CYS A 267 -8.42 9.23 -23.69
CA CYS A 267 -7.85 9.26 -22.34
C CYS A 267 -6.35 8.99 -22.35
N GLY A 268 -5.88 8.02 -23.15
CA GLY A 268 -4.45 7.75 -23.31
C GLY A 268 -3.66 8.97 -23.81
N ARG A 269 -4.21 9.73 -24.77
CA ARG A 269 -3.65 11.00 -25.24
C ARG A 269 -3.57 12.04 -24.11
N MET A 270 -4.68 12.26 -23.40
CA MET A 270 -4.73 13.21 -22.27
C MET A 270 -3.77 12.84 -21.15
N ARG A 271 -3.70 11.55 -20.77
CA ARG A 271 -2.68 11.05 -19.82
C ARG A 271 -1.28 11.41 -20.28
N GLY A 272 -1.01 11.26 -21.59
CA GLY A 272 0.25 11.68 -22.20
C GLY A 272 0.60 13.14 -21.95
N ASP A 273 -0.38 14.05 -22.02
CA ASP A 273 -0.20 15.48 -21.78
C ASP A 273 0.19 15.76 -20.32
N PHE A 274 -0.47 15.13 -19.34
CA PHE A 274 -0.13 15.25 -17.92
C PHE A 274 1.27 14.70 -17.59
N LEU A 275 1.62 13.54 -18.16
CA LEU A 275 2.97 12.98 -18.03
C LEU A 275 4.04 13.88 -18.67
N ASN A 276 3.72 14.55 -19.78
CA ASN A 276 4.62 15.49 -20.44
C ASN A 276 4.77 16.81 -19.67
N MET A 277 3.74 17.24 -18.93
CA MET A 277 3.84 18.35 -17.99
C MET A 277 4.76 18.00 -16.82
N THR A 278 4.66 16.79 -16.28
CA THR A 278 5.61 16.30 -15.25
C THR A 278 7.04 16.21 -15.79
N LEU A 279 7.21 15.76 -17.03
CA LEU A 279 8.50 15.77 -17.72
C LEU A 279 9.10 17.18 -17.81
N LEU A 280 8.30 18.20 -18.13
CA LEU A 280 8.75 19.59 -18.15
C LEU A 280 9.25 20.03 -16.76
N MET A 281 8.56 19.63 -15.69
CA MET A 281 8.90 20.04 -14.32
C MET A 281 10.21 19.44 -13.80
N CYS A 282 10.54 18.19 -14.15
CA CYS A 282 11.64 17.48 -13.49
C CYS A 282 12.47 16.56 -14.40
N GLY A 283 12.24 16.57 -15.71
CA GLY A 283 12.94 15.70 -16.66
C GLY A 283 12.53 14.22 -16.57
N ASN A 284 11.43 13.89 -15.86
CA ASN A 284 10.90 12.53 -15.79
C ASN A 284 9.37 12.52 -15.92
N ARG A 285 8.82 11.66 -16.78
CA ARG A 285 7.37 11.58 -17.03
C ARG A 285 6.54 11.16 -15.81
N PHE A 286 7.14 10.40 -14.90
CA PHE A 286 6.49 9.89 -13.68
C PHE A 286 6.92 10.67 -12.42
N GLY A 287 7.61 11.81 -12.56
CA GLY A 287 7.98 12.63 -11.41
C GLY A 287 9.17 12.12 -10.57
N LYS A 288 9.83 11.04 -11.01
CA LYS A 288 11.03 10.52 -10.33
C LYS A 288 12.13 11.57 -10.28
N GLY A 289 12.76 11.72 -9.12
CA GLY A 289 13.82 12.69 -8.89
C GLY A 289 13.36 14.06 -8.37
N LEU A 290 12.06 14.36 -8.40
CA LEU A 290 11.55 15.70 -8.07
C LEU A 290 11.54 15.96 -6.57
N VAL A 291 10.83 15.13 -5.80
CA VAL A 291 10.60 15.36 -4.36
C VAL A 291 11.73 14.77 -3.54
N ARG A 292 12.32 15.56 -2.64
CA ARG A 292 13.38 15.11 -1.72
C ARG A 292 13.06 15.57 -0.30
N PRO A 293 13.49 14.85 0.75
CA PRO A 293 13.40 15.38 2.12
C PRO A 293 13.98 16.80 2.19
N GLY A 294 13.21 17.73 2.75
CA GLY A 294 13.51 19.15 2.88
C GLY A 294 13.11 20.04 1.69
N GLY A 295 12.62 19.49 0.57
CA GLY A 295 12.07 20.30 -0.52
C GLY A 295 11.89 19.60 -1.86
N VAL A 296 12.33 20.26 -2.93
CA VAL A 296 12.31 19.75 -4.30
C VAL A 296 13.68 19.94 -4.96
N ARG A 297 14.03 19.07 -5.90
CA ARG A 297 15.30 19.12 -6.62
C ARG A 297 15.32 20.18 -7.72
N PHE A 298 14.17 20.42 -8.34
CA PHE A 298 14.02 21.31 -9.49
C PHE A 298 13.05 22.44 -9.13
N PRO A 299 13.47 23.72 -9.21
CA PRO A 299 12.56 24.84 -9.05
C PRO A 299 11.67 24.99 -10.29
N LEU A 300 10.53 25.64 -10.14
CA LEU A 300 9.72 26.11 -11.26
C LEU A 300 9.99 27.58 -11.54
N THR A 301 10.30 27.90 -12.79
CA THR A 301 10.44 29.28 -13.27
C THR A 301 9.10 29.86 -13.69
N ASP A 302 9.04 31.18 -13.89
CA ASP A 302 7.86 31.84 -14.45
C ASP A 302 7.54 31.36 -15.88
N GLU A 303 8.55 30.93 -16.63
CA GLU A 303 8.37 30.35 -17.96
C GLU A 303 7.72 28.97 -17.89
N ASP A 304 8.17 28.12 -16.95
CA ASP A 304 7.54 26.82 -16.70
C ASP A 304 6.07 27.00 -16.32
N ARG A 305 5.78 27.95 -15.41
CA ARG A 305 4.41 28.30 -15.00
C ARG A 305 3.55 28.72 -16.19
N ARG A 306 4.05 29.61 -17.06
CA ARG A 306 3.31 30.04 -18.26
C ARG A 306 3.03 28.86 -19.19
N THR A 307 4.02 28.00 -19.39
CA THR A 307 3.92 26.82 -20.25
C THR A 307 2.91 25.81 -19.71
N LEU A 308 2.95 25.53 -18.40
CA LEU A 308 1.98 24.64 -17.74
C LEU A 308 0.56 25.19 -17.86
N ASN A 309 0.35 26.49 -17.62
CA ASN A 309 -0.95 27.12 -17.76
C ASN A 309 -1.49 27.05 -19.20
N ALA A 310 -0.63 27.27 -20.19
CA ALA A 310 -1.02 27.15 -21.60
C ALA A 310 -1.48 25.72 -21.93
N ARG A 311 -0.69 24.71 -21.53
CA ARG A 311 -1.02 23.30 -21.73
C ARG A 311 -2.33 22.90 -21.04
N ILE A 312 -2.54 23.33 -19.79
CA ILE A 312 -3.81 23.09 -19.08
C ILE A 312 -4.97 23.77 -19.82
N GLY A 313 -4.77 24.96 -20.37
CA GLY A 313 -5.78 25.68 -21.14
C GLY A 313 -6.19 25.00 -22.46
N GLU A 314 -5.32 24.16 -23.03
CA GLU A 314 -5.58 23.34 -24.22
C GLU A 314 -6.37 22.07 -23.89
N LEU A 315 -6.32 21.61 -22.63
CA LEU A 315 -7.08 20.46 -22.12
C LEU A 315 -8.54 20.87 -21.85
N LYS A 316 -9.28 21.15 -22.92
CA LYS A 316 -10.74 21.33 -22.87
C LYS A 316 -11.44 20.03 -23.28
N PRO A 317 -12.55 19.67 -22.61
CA PRO A 317 -13.40 18.56 -23.02
C PRO A 317 -13.84 18.65 -24.48
#